data_AF-A0A5P9H8U9-F1
#
_entry.id   AF-A0A5P9H8U9-F1
#
_cell.length_a   1.000
_cell.length_b   1.000
_cell.length_c   1.000
_cell.angle_alpha   90.00
_cell.angle_beta   90.00
_cell.angle_gamma   90.00
#
_symmetry.space_group_name_H-M   'P 1'
#
loop_
_entity.id
_entity.type
_entity.pdbx_description
1 polymer ?
#
loop_
_entity_poly.entity_id
_entity_poly.type
_entity_poly.pdbx_seq_one_letter_code
_entity_poly.pdbx_strand_id
1 'polypeptide(L)'
;MFFAGLTCIFVATNASLASLGHSLFSVHQVEHLLLRLAGPLLIAVSQPWRILQAGLESRWRRYLGALANAWFVRFMAHPATATALLIASLFVWQIPVLYGLAQRIAAVELLAHLAMVLAGIWYFGMLFDWRDPPAGARRGARLISGFVVIVSNIFLGSLTTLKEVALYASYQTTGTGLSATLSDETIGGYVIWVPSSMVMIAAIILVMNGWNAAEVRRWDARYELTRASNSAALEFPETAEELRLKVAKPNRDMGRTLALGALVMFLIVMITVVTIVYAL
;
A
#
# COMPACT_ATOMS: atom_id res chain seq x y z
N MET A 1 6.37 -12.64 -11.34
CA MET A 1 5.94 -11.49 -10.53
C MET A 1 6.42 -10.16 -11.11
N PHE A 2 7.72 -9.94 -11.34
CA PHE A 2 8.22 -8.69 -11.93
C PHE A 2 7.55 -8.34 -13.26
N PHE A 3 7.61 -9.25 -14.25
CA PHE A 3 6.98 -9.06 -15.55
C PHE A 3 5.45 -8.90 -15.45
N ALA A 4 4.79 -9.61 -14.53
CA ALA A 4 3.36 -9.44 -14.30
C ALA A 4 3.03 -8.02 -13.79
N GLY A 5 3.85 -7.47 -12.89
CA GLY A 5 3.69 -6.08 -12.43
C GLY A 5 3.94 -5.05 -13.55
N LEU A 6 4.93 -5.28 -14.41
CA LEU A 6 5.12 -4.47 -15.62
C LEU A 6 3.94 -4.59 -16.59
N THR A 7 3.38 -5.79 -16.77
CA THR A 7 2.17 -5.98 -17.58
C THR A 7 0.98 -5.23 -16.99
N CYS A 8 0.78 -5.21 -15.67
CA CYS A 8 -0.27 -4.40 -15.04
C CYS A 8 -0.12 -2.92 -15.38
N ILE A 9 1.10 -2.37 -15.27
CA ILE A 9 1.36 -0.96 -15.62
C ILE A 9 1.13 -0.73 -17.11
N PHE A 10 1.65 -1.61 -17.98
CA PHE A 10 1.50 -1.48 -19.43
C PHE A 10 0.03 -1.56 -19.88
N VAL A 11 -0.75 -2.48 -19.30
CA VAL A 11 -2.18 -2.62 -19.58
C VAL A 11 -2.92 -1.35 -19.13
N ALA A 12 -2.61 -0.83 -17.94
CA ALA A 12 -3.20 0.41 -17.44
C ALA A 12 -2.88 1.64 -18.30
N THR A 13 -1.73 1.66 -18.98
CA THR A 13 -1.34 2.75 -19.89
C THR A 13 -1.62 2.45 -21.37
N ASN A 14 -2.28 1.34 -21.69
CA ASN A 14 -2.54 0.96 -23.08
C ASN A 14 -3.60 1.87 -23.70
N ALA A 15 -3.43 2.25 -24.97
CA ALA A 15 -4.34 3.16 -25.67
C ALA A 15 -5.82 2.70 -25.65
N SER A 16 -6.06 1.38 -25.72
CA SER A 16 -7.43 0.83 -25.69
C SER A 16 -8.10 1.03 -24.33
N LEU A 17 -7.40 0.72 -23.24
CA LEU A 17 -7.93 0.90 -21.89
C LEU A 17 -8.03 2.40 -21.54
N ALA A 18 -7.03 3.20 -21.90
CA ALA A 18 -7.02 4.64 -21.71
C ALA A 18 -8.22 5.32 -22.39
N SER A 19 -8.55 4.90 -23.62
CA SER A 19 -9.74 5.43 -24.32
C SER A 19 -11.05 5.09 -23.59
N LEU A 20 -11.12 3.91 -22.97
CA LEU A 20 -12.25 3.50 -22.13
C LEU A 20 -12.24 4.24 -20.78
N GLY A 21 -11.07 4.50 -20.19
CA GLY A 21 -10.92 5.29 -18.97
C GLY A 21 -11.32 6.75 -19.16
N HIS A 22 -11.16 7.31 -20.37
CA HIS A 22 -11.70 8.64 -20.70
C HIS A 22 -13.21 8.64 -20.94
N SER A 23 -13.81 7.45 -21.11
CA SER A 23 -15.24 7.28 -21.37
C SER A 23 -16.03 6.89 -20.12
N LEU A 24 -15.43 6.08 -19.25
CA LEU A 24 -16.05 5.49 -18.06
C LEU A 24 -15.14 5.72 -16.85
N PHE A 25 -15.69 6.38 -15.84
CA PHE A 25 -15.04 6.58 -14.55
C PHE A 25 -14.68 5.25 -13.89
N SER A 26 -15.53 4.22 -13.98
CA SER A 26 -15.23 2.90 -13.41
C SER A 26 -13.95 2.28 -13.98
N VAL A 27 -13.74 2.38 -15.29
CA VAL A 27 -12.53 1.89 -15.97
C VAL A 27 -11.31 2.71 -15.57
N HIS A 28 -11.46 4.03 -15.48
CA HIS A 28 -10.39 4.90 -14.98
C HIS A 28 -9.93 4.53 -13.56
N GLN A 29 -10.87 4.15 -12.68
CA GLN A 29 -10.50 3.68 -11.34
C GLN A 29 -9.78 2.34 -11.35
N VAL A 30 -10.02 1.48 -12.34
CA VAL A 30 -9.26 0.24 -12.53
C VAL A 30 -7.81 0.58 -12.94
N GLU A 31 -7.60 1.55 -13.83
CA GLU A 31 -6.25 2.02 -14.21
C GLU A 31 -5.50 2.53 -12.98
N HIS A 32 -6.12 3.41 -12.19
CA HIS A 32 -5.54 3.91 -10.94
C HIS A 32 -5.22 2.80 -9.94
N LEU A 33 -6.08 1.78 -9.81
CA LEU A 33 -5.81 0.62 -8.95
C LEU A 33 -4.57 -0.14 -9.43
N LEU A 34 -4.46 -0.40 -10.74
CA LEU A 34 -3.33 -1.13 -11.31
C LEU A 34 -2.02 -0.37 -11.14
N LEU A 35 -2.04 0.95 -11.38
CA LEU A 35 -0.86 1.81 -11.32
C LEU A 35 -0.41 2.10 -9.89
N ARG A 36 -1.36 2.33 -8.97
CA ARG A 36 -1.05 2.72 -7.59
C ARG A 36 -0.74 1.52 -6.70
N LEU A 37 -1.42 0.39 -6.91
CA LEU A 37 -1.38 -0.76 -6.01
C LEU A 37 -0.87 -2.04 -6.66
N ALA A 38 -1.60 -2.60 -7.62
CA ALA A 38 -1.34 -3.97 -8.09
C ALA A 38 0.03 -4.11 -8.78
N GLY A 39 0.34 -3.22 -9.73
CA GLY A 39 1.61 -3.20 -10.45
C GLY A 39 2.80 -3.02 -9.48
N PRO A 40 2.83 -1.94 -8.69
CA PRO A 40 3.88 -1.72 -7.70
C PRO A 40 4.05 -2.85 -6.68
N LEU A 41 2.96 -3.45 -6.20
CA LEU A 41 3.01 -4.61 -5.30
C LEU A 41 3.73 -5.79 -5.95
N LEU A 42 3.34 -6.17 -7.16
CA LEU A 42 3.94 -7.30 -7.88
C LEU A 42 5.43 -7.08 -8.19
N ILE A 43 5.80 -5.83 -8.50
CA ILE A 43 7.19 -5.43 -8.67
C ILE A 43 7.94 -5.57 -7.34
N ALA A 44 7.42 -5.03 -6.25
CA ALA A 44 8.08 -5.07 -4.94
C ALA A 44 8.26 -6.51 -4.41
N VAL A 45 7.25 -7.37 -4.58
CA VAL A 45 7.32 -8.80 -4.17
C VAL A 45 8.43 -9.54 -4.92
N SER A 46 8.70 -9.18 -6.17
CA SER A 46 9.79 -9.82 -6.95
C SER A 46 11.20 -9.44 -6.48
N GLN A 47 11.33 -8.43 -5.60
CA GLN A 47 12.61 -7.97 -5.04
C GLN A 47 13.70 -7.75 -6.12
N PRO A 48 13.40 -7.07 -7.25
CA PRO A 48 14.27 -7.00 -8.42
C PRO A 48 15.59 -6.28 -8.08
N TRP A 49 15.53 -5.38 -7.10
CA TRP A 49 16.67 -4.65 -6.60
C TRP A 49 17.82 -5.54 -6.12
N ARG A 50 17.53 -6.71 -5.54
CA ARG A 50 18.55 -7.64 -5.05
C ARG A 50 19.36 -8.25 -6.20
N ILE A 51 18.67 -8.58 -7.30
CA ILE A 51 19.29 -9.14 -8.51
C ILE A 51 20.09 -8.05 -9.24
N LEU A 52 19.52 -6.85 -9.36
CA LEU A 52 20.20 -5.69 -9.97
C LEU A 52 21.50 -5.36 -9.21
N GLN A 53 21.46 -5.32 -7.88
CA GLN A 53 22.66 -5.08 -7.07
C GLN A 53 23.69 -6.21 -7.17
N ALA A 54 23.27 -7.46 -7.39
CA ALA A 54 24.20 -8.57 -7.58
C ALA A 54 25.00 -8.45 -8.88
N GLY A 55 24.37 -7.95 -9.96
CA GLY A 55 24.98 -7.77 -11.28
C GLY A 55 25.77 -6.48 -11.49
N LEU A 56 25.63 -5.47 -10.63
CA LEU A 56 26.33 -4.18 -10.77
C LEU A 56 27.80 -4.25 -10.35
N GLU A 57 28.68 -3.50 -11.00
CA GLU A 57 30.07 -3.38 -10.54
C GLU A 57 30.18 -2.75 -9.14
N SER A 58 31.26 -3.02 -8.42
CA SER A 58 31.49 -2.54 -7.03
C SER A 58 31.37 -1.01 -6.88
N ARG A 59 31.73 -0.24 -7.93
CA ARG A 59 31.59 1.22 -7.95
C ARG A 59 30.12 1.66 -7.90
N TRP A 60 29.27 1.06 -8.74
CA TRP A 60 27.84 1.36 -8.81
C TRP A 60 27.09 0.87 -7.58
N ARG A 61 27.45 -0.29 -7.02
CA ARG A 61 26.90 -0.75 -5.73
C ARG A 61 27.16 0.24 -4.60
N ARG A 62 28.37 0.79 -4.51
CA ARG A 62 28.71 1.82 -3.50
C ARG A 62 27.95 3.12 -3.72
N TYR A 63 27.82 3.57 -4.97
CA TYR A 63 27.07 4.78 -5.31
C TYR A 63 25.59 4.64 -4.94
N LEU A 64 24.95 3.53 -5.31
CA LEU A 64 23.55 3.26 -4.97
C LEU A 64 23.35 3.07 -3.47
N GLY A 65 24.32 2.47 -2.76
CA GLY A 65 24.31 2.39 -1.30
C GLY A 65 24.39 3.77 -0.64
N ALA A 66 25.25 4.66 -1.16
CA ALA A 66 25.34 6.04 -0.70
C ALA A 66 24.06 6.83 -0.96
N LEU A 67 23.46 6.67 -2.15
CA LEU A 67 22.19 7.28 -2.51
C LEU A 67 21.03 6.76 -1.64
N ALA A 68 20.99 5.46 -1.35
CA ALA A 68 20.01 4.86 -0.45
C ALA A 68 20.14 5.36 0.99
N ASN A 69 21.35 5.75 1.40
CA ASN A 69 21.63 6.36 2.70
C ASN A 69 21.42 7.88 2.71
N ALA A 70 21.14 8.51 1.57
CA ALA A 70 20.84 9.93 1.52
C ALA A 70 19.61 10.22 2.39
N TRP A 71 19.68 11.35 3.12
CA TRP A 71 18.61 11.81 4.01
C TRP A 71 17.24 11.77 3.32
N PHE A 72 17.18 12.19 2.05
CA PHE A 72 15.93 12.28 1.29
C PHE A 72 15.32 10.89 1.05
N VAL A 73 16.12 9.90 0.68
CA VAL A 73 15.64 8.52 0.45
C VAL A 73 15.17 7.90 1.76
N ARG A 74 15.91 8.12 2.86
CA ARG A 74 15.49 7.67 4.21
C ARG A 74 14.21 8.36 4.67
N PHE A 75 14.06 9.65 4.39
CA PHE A 75 12.85 10.41 4.69
C PHE A 75 11.66 9.86 3.89
N MET A 76 11.80 9.62 2.58
CA MET A 76 10.73 9.05 1.77
C MET A 76 10.43 7.58 2.08
N ALA A 77 11.42 6.82 2.57
CA ALA A 77 11.24 5.44 3.01
C ALA A 77 10.69 5.33 4.45
N HIS A 78 10.44 6.45 5.13
CA HIS A 78 9.80 6.43 6.45
C HIS A 78 8.32 5.99 6.31
N PRO A 79 7.78 5.17 7.22
CA PRO A 79 6.41 4.67 7.09
C PRO A 79 5.38 5.78 6.94
N ALA A 80 5.49 6.85 7.73
CA ALA A 80 4.54 7.96 7.68
C ALA A 80 4.54 8.69 6.33
N THR A 81 5.71 8.96 5.76
CA THR A 81 5.85 9.72 4.51
C THR A 81 5.45 8.87 3.31
N ALA A 82 5.90 7.62 3.23
CA ALA A 82 5.50 6.70 2.16
C ALA A 82 3.99 6.45 2.17
N THR A 83 3.39 6.31 3.36
CA THR A 83 1.94 6.17 3.52
C THR A 83 1.21 7.44 3.10
N ALA A 84 1.68 8.61 3.56
CA ALA A 84 1.10 9.89 3.20
C ALA A 84 1.16 10.14 1.68
N LEU A 85 2.26 9.78 1.02
CA LEU A 85 2.38 9.90 -0.45
C LEU A 85 1.41 8.99 -1.19
N LEU A 86 1.27 7.73 -0.75
CA LEU A 86 0.33 6.80 -1.36
C LEU A 86 -1.12 7.28 -1.20
N ILE A 87 -1.48 7.78 -0.02
CA ILE A 87 -2.80 8.34 0.26
C ILE A 87 -3.02 9.65 -0.50
N ALA A 88 -2.03 10.55 -0.51
CA ALA A 88 -2.12 11.80 -1.26
C ALA A 88 -2.32 11.54 -2.75
N SER A 89 -1.62 10.56 -3.32
CA SER A 89 -1.84 10.17 -4.72
C SER A 89 -3.27 9.70 -4.99
N LEU A 90 -3.94 9.07 -4.03
CA LEU A 90 -5.35 8.70 -4.17
C LEU A 90 -6.27 9.94 -4.10
N PHE A 91 -6.10 10.79 -3.09
CA PHE A 91 -7.04 11.90 -2.83
C PHE A 91 -6.88 13.05 -3.82
N VAL A 92 -5.63 13.44 -4.14
CA VAL A 92 -5.35 14.59 -5.01
C VAL A 92 -5.94 14.36 -6.41
N TRP A 93 -5.72 13.20 -6.99
CA TRP A 93 -6.21 12.88 -8.33
C TRP A 93 -7.72 12.58 -8.38
N GLN A 94 -8.36 12.44 -7.22
CA GLN A 94 -9.81 12.34 -7.12
C GLN A 94 -10.52 13.70 -7.04
N ILE A 95 -9.80 14.81 -6.89
CA ILE A 95 -10.40 16.15 -6.89
C ILE A 95 -10.99 16.42 -8.29
N PRO A 96 -12.30 16.75 -8.43
CA PRO A 96 -12.96 16.86 -9.74
C PRO A 96 -12.27 17.78 -10.75
N VAL A 97 -11.71 18.90 -10.27
CA VAL A 97 -10.97 19.84 -11.11
C VAL A 97 -9.67 19.21 -11.65
N LEU A 98 -8.92 18.51 -10.80
CA LEU A 98 -7.67 17.84 -11.20
C LEU A 98 -7.94 16.64 -12.10
N TYR A 99 -8.99 15.87 -11.78
CA TYR A 99 -9.51 14.81 -12.66
C TYR A 99 -9.83 15.37 -14.05
N GLY A 100 -10.62 16.45 -14.10
CA GLY A 100 -11.01 17.08 -15.36
C GLY A 100 -9.83 17.62 -16.17
N LEU A 101 -8.77 18.10 -15.51
CA LEU A 101 -7.53 18.50 -16.15
C LEU A 101 -6.76 17.30 -16.71
N ALA A 102 -6.67 16.20 -15.96
CA ALA A 102 -6.04 14.96 -16.43
C ALA A 102 -6.74 14.41 -17.68
N GLN A 103 -8.08 14.45 -17.70
CA GLN A 103 -8.88 14.01 -18.86
C GLN A 103 -8.68 14.87 -20.13
N ARG A 104 -8.20 16.11 -19.99
CA ARG A 104 -8.07 17.07 -21.11
C ARG A 104 -6.63 17.28 -21.55
N ILE A 105 -5.67 17.09 -20.65
CA ILE A 105 -4.26 17.43 -20.84
C ILE A 105 -3.42 16.19 -20.59
N ALA A 106 -2.91 15.58 -21.67
CA ALA A 106 -2.09 14.37 -21.60
C ALA A 106 -0.86 14.48 -20.66
N ALA A 107 -0.28 15.67 -20.54
CA ALA A 107 0.83 15.90 -19.61
C ALA A 107 0.41 15.77 -18.12
N VAL A 108 -0.82 16.18 -17.78
CA VAL A 108 -1.37 16.08 -16.43
C VAL A 108 -1.75 14.63 -16.12
N GLU A 109 -2.34 13.92 -17.10
CA GLU A 109 -2.61 12.48 -17.00
C GLU A 109 -1.32 11.68 -16.77
N LEU A 110 -0.28 11.93 -17.58
CA LEU A 110 1.01 11.28 -17.42
C LEU A 110 1.62 11.57 -16.05
N LEU A 111 1.51 12.81 -15.57
CA LEU A 111 1.96 13.19 -14.23
C LEU A 111 1.19 12.44 -13.14
N ALA A 112 -0.12 12.26 -13.30
CA ALA A 112 -0.95 11.50 -12.37
C ALA A 112 -0.54 10.04 -12.30
N HIS A 113 -0.46 9.38 -13.45
CA HIS A 113 -0.05 7.99 -13.56
C HIS A 113 1.36 7.77 -13.00
N LEU A 114 2.31 8.64 -13.37
CA LEU A 114 3.68 8.56 -12.86
C LEU A 114 3.73 8.76 -11.35
N ALA A 115 3.03 9.76 -10.81
CA ALA A 115 2.99 10.01 -9.37
C ALA A 115 2.40 8.81 -8.60
N MET A 116 1.36 8.16 -9.13
CA MET A 116 0.77 6.97 -8.52
C MET A 116 1.71 5.76 -8.53
N VAL A 117 2.35 5.48 -9.67
CA VAL A 117 3.32 4.39 -9.79
C VAL A 117 4.49 4.60 -8.84
N LEU A 118 5.05 5.81 -8.81
CA LEU A 118 6.17 6.14 -7.93
C LEU A 118 5.77 6.04 -6.45
N ALA A 119 4.61 6.59 -6.06
CA ALA A 119 4.11 6.48 -4.69
C ALA A 119 3.90 5.01 -4.29
N GLY A 120 3.35 4.19 -5.18
CA GLY A 120 3.21 2.74 -4.99
C GLY A 120 4.55 2.04 -4.79
N ILE A 121 5.52 2.28 -5.68
CA ILE A 121 6.85 1.67 -5.61
C ILE A 121 7.54 2.05 -4.30
N TRP A 122 7.47 3.32 -3.90
CA TRP A 122 8.03 3.78 -2.62
C TRP A 122 7.38 3.11 -1.42
N TYR A 123 6.05 3.07 -1.40
CA TYR A 123 5.30 2.47 -0.32
C TYR A 123 5.56 0.98 -0.18
N PHE A 124 5.47 0.21 -1.26
CA PHE A 124 5.74 -1.23 -1.20
C PHE A 124 7.22 -1.51 -0.97
N GLY A 125 8.13 -0.66 -1.45
CA GLY A 125 9.54 -0.72 -1.09
C GLY A 125 9.77 -0.60 0.43
N MET A 126 9.10 0.35 1.07
CA MET A 126 9.11 0.51 2.54
C MET A 126 8.43 -0.65 3.27
N LEU A 127 7.30 -1.14 2.74
CA LEU A 127 6.50 -2.21 3.34
C LEU A 127 7.22 -3.56 3.31
N PHE A 128 7.91 -3.88 2.21
CA PHE A 128 8.65 -5.13 2.01
C PHE A 128 10.14 -5.04 2.36
N ASP A 129 10.59 -3.93 2.95
CA ASP A 129 11.98 -3.79 3.39
C ASP A 129 12.31 -4.82 4.50
N TRP A 130 13.37 -5.61 4.31
CA TRP A 130 13.77 -6.65 5.28
C TRP A 130 14.54 -6.10 6.47
N ARG A 131 14.99 -4.84 6.43
CA ARG A 131 15.85 -4.27 7.46
C ARG A 131 15.06 -3.98 8.73
N ASP A 132 15.60 -4.39 9.87
CA ASP A 132 15.08 -4.04 11.20
C ASP A 132 15.61 -2.65 11.65
N PRO A 133 14.95 -2.00 12.62
CA PRO A 133 15.47 -0.77 13.23
C PRO A 133 16.91 -0.97 13.75
N PRO A 134 17.80 0.03 13.61
CA PRO A 134 17.56 1.42 13.16
C PRO A 134 17.69 1.62 11.63
N ALA A 135 18.06 0.60 10.87
CA ALA A 135 18.30 0.70 9.44
C ALA A 135 17.01 0.67 8.59
N GLY A 136 15.94 0.08 9.13
CA GLY A 136 14.60 0.06 8.54
C GLY A 136 13.51 0.41 9.56
N ALA A 137 12.27 0.45 9.09
CA ALA A 137 11.12 0.81 9.92
C ALA A 137 10.76 -0.27 10.95
N ARG A 138 10.14 0.14 12.06
CA ARG A 138 9.56 -0.78 13.04
C ARG A 138 8.48 -1.63 12.38
N ARG A 139 8.52 -2.94 12.63
CA ARG A 139 7.60 -3.91 12.00
C ARG A 139 6.13 -3.58 12.25
N GLY A 140 5.77 -3.21 13.48
CA GLY A 140 4.42 -2.77 13.81
C GLY A 140 3.98 -1.52 13.05
N ALA A 141 4.88 -0.56 12.81
CA ALA A 141 4.57 0.66 12.06
C ALA A 141 4.27 0.36 10.58
N ARG A 142 4.94 -0.64 9.98
CA ARG A 142 4.66 -1.11 8.61
C ARG A 142 3.29 -1.79 8.49
N LEU A 143 2.87 -2.55 9.50
CA LEU A 143 1.55 -3.17 9.49
C LEU A 143 0.46 -2.12 9.68
N ILE A 144 0.64 -1.21 10.64
CA ILE A 144 -0.28 -0.10 10.89
C ILE A 144 -0.45 0.76 9.64
N SER A 145 0.62 1.09 8.91
CA SER A 145 0.48 1.84 7.65
C SER A 145 -0.39 1.10 6.62
N GLY A 146 -0.31 -0.23 6.55
CA GLY A 146 -1.19 -1.04 5.71
C GLY A 146 -2.67 -0.84 6.02
N PHE A 147 -3.02 -0.89 7.31
CA PHE A 147 -4.38 -0.62 7.78
C PHE A 147 -4.81 0.81 7.46
N VAL A 148 -3.95 1.80 7.67
CA VAL A 148 -4.24 3.22 7.37
C VAL A 148 -4.60 3.39 5.89
N VAL A 149 -3.84 2.78 4.98
CA VAL A 149 -4.14 2.81 3.53
C VAL A 149 -5.50 2.16 3.22
N ILE A 150 -5.82 1.01 3.84
CA ILE A 150 -7.12 0.34 3.69
C ILE A 150 -8.25 1.29 4.10
N VAL A 151 -8.16 1.92 5.27
CA VAL A 151 -9.21 2.84 5.74
C VAL A 151 -9.31 4.08 4.88
N SER A 152 -8.19 4.62 4.38
CA SER A 152 -8.23 5.73 3.40
C SER A 152 -8.94 5.34 2.11
N ASN A 153 -8.70 4.13 1.59
CA ASN A 153 -9.42 3.62 0.42
C ASN A 153 -10.92 3.48 0.71
N ILE A 154 -11.29 2.89 1.87
CA ILE A 154 -12.68 2.74 2.30
C ILE A 154 -13.36 4.10 2.44
N PHE A 155 -12.71 5.06 3.06
CA PHE A 155 -13.27 6.38 3.25
C PHE A 155 -13.55 7.11 1.92
N LEU A 156 -12.58 7.15 1.00
CA LEU A 156 -12.81 7.82 -0.28
C LEU A 156 -13.78 7.05 -1.18
N GLY A 157 -13.70 5.71 -1.18
CA GLY A 157 -14.61 4.86 -1.93
C GLY A 157 -16.05 4.97 -1.42
N SER A 158 -16.27 5.08 -0.11
CA SER A 158 -17.61 5.25 0.46
C SER A 158 -18.23 6.58 0.04
N LEU A 159 -17.49 7.68 0.13
CA LEU A 159 -17.93 8.99 -0.33
C LEU A 159 -18.27 8.99 -1.82
N THR A 160 -17.46 8.31 -2.63
CA THR A 160 -17.69 8.23 -4.08
C THR A 160 -18.88 7.35 -4.44
N THR A 161 -19.12 6.28 -3.66
CA THR A 161 -20.20 5.30 -3.90
C THR A 161 -21.55 5.83 -3.46
N LEU A 162 -21.61 6.49 -2.29
CA LEU A 162 -22.85 6.86 -1.60
C LEU A 162 -23.38 8.25 -2.00
N LYS A 163 -22.64 9.02 -2.79
CA LYS A 163 -23.11 10.33 -3.28
C LYS A 163 -24.31 10.17 -4.23
N GLU A 164 -25.19 11.17 -4.21
CA GLU A 164 -26.40 11.21 -5.06
C GLU A 164 -26.21 12.04 -6.34
N VAL A 165 -25.10 12.76 -6.44
CA VAL A 165 -24.79 13.66 -7.57
C VAL A 165 -23.58 13.15 -8.34
N ALA A 166 -23.64 13.21 -9.67
CA ALA A 166 -22.52 12.88 -10.53
C ALA A 166 -21.47 14.01 -10.53
N LEU A 167 -20.25 13.71 -10.09
CA LEU A 167 -19.19 14.71 -9.93
C LEU A 167 -18.27 14.82 -11.15
N TYR A 168 -18.18 13.75 -11.96
CA TYR A 168 -17.23 13.61 -13.07
C TYR A 168 -17.92 13.60 -14.43
N ALA A 169 -19.25 13.72 -14.47
CA ALA A 169 -20.07 13.67 -15.67
C ALA A 169 -19.63 14.62 -16.79
N SER A 170 -19.23 15.84 -16.43
CA SER A 170 -18.83 16.89 -17.39
C SER A 170 -17.48 16.65 -18.07
N TYR A 171 -16.74 15.62 -17.64
CA TYR A 171 -15.41 15.28 -18.15
C TYR A 171 -15.37 13.97 -18.92
N GLN A 172 -16.47 13.19 -18.91
CA GLN A 172 -16.55 11.94 -19.64
C GLN A 172 -16.92 12.19 -21.10
N THR A 173 -16.23 11.50 -22.01
CA THR A 173 -16.38 11.69 -23.46
C THR A 173 -17.65 11.05 -24.03
N THR A 174 -18.23 10.07 -23.34
CA THR A 174 -19.47 9.42 -23.78
C THR A 174 -20.67 10.02 -23.06
N GLY A 175 -21.58 10.62 -23.82
CA GLY A 175 -22.84 11.19 -23.34
C GLY A 175 -23.86 10.12 -22.97
N THR A 176 -23.55 9.25 -22.01
CA THR A 176 -24.58 8.45 -21.34
C THR A 176 -25.39 9.38 -20.42
N GLY A 177 -26.72 9.29 -20.41
CA GLY A 177 -27.56 10.18 -19.59
C GLY A 177 -27.16 10.19 -18.10
N LEU A 178 -27.53 11.24 -17.36
CA LEU A 178 -27.09 11.48 -15.96
C LEU A 178 -27.18 10.26 -15.03
N SER A 179 -28.22 9.43 -15.17
CA SER A 179 -28.42 8.23 -14.35
C SER A 179 -27.37 7.14 -14.62
N ALA A 180 -26.97 6.95 -15.88
CA ALA A 180 -25.92 6.02 -16.26
C ALA A 180 -24.55 6.49 -15.74
N THR A 181 -24.31 7.81 -15.77
CA THR A 181 -23.08 8.40 -15.23
C THR A 181 -22.98 8.25 -13.72
N LEU A 182 -24.06 8.47 -12.98
CA LEU A 182 -24.07 8.28 -11.53
C LEU A 182 -23.80 6.81 -11.18
N SER A 183 -24.45 5.88 -11.89
CA SER A 183 -24.23 4.44 -11.71
C SER A 183 -22.77 4.03 -11.98
N ASP A 184 -22.15 4.57 -13.03
CA ASP A 184 -20.75 4.31 -13.34
C ASP A 184 -19.80 4.85 -12.26
N GLU A 185 -20.06 6.05 -11.75
CA GLU A 185 -19.29 6.60 -10.63
C GLU A 185 -19.45 5.79 -9.34
N THR A 186 -20.65 5.24 -9.08
CA THR A 186 -20.90 4.32 -7.97
C THR A 186 -20.06 3.04 -8.12
N ILE A 187 -19.97 2.47 -9.32
CA ILE A 187 -19.10 1.32 -9.61
C ILE A 187 -17.63 1.68 -9.41
N GLY A 188 -17.18 2.85 -9.87
CA GLY A 188 -15.82 3.32 -9.63
C GLY A 188 -15.52 3.51 -8.14
N GLY A 189 -16.48 4.00 -7.36
CA GLY A 189 -16.39 4.02 -5.89
C GLY A 189 -16.17 2.62 -5.29
N TYR A 190 -16.87 1.59 -5.83
CA TYR A 190 -16.62 0.20 -5.45
C TYR A 190 -15.22 -0.30 -5.80
N VAL A 191 -14.65 0.15 -6.92
CA VAL A 191 -13.26 -0.18 -7.30
C VAL A 191 -12.25 0.47 -6.36
N ILE A 192 -12.50 1.73 -5.94
CA ILE A 192 -11.61 2.47 -5.03
C ILE A 192 -11.43 1.74 -3.70
N TRP A 193 -12.52 1.26 -3.05
CA TRP A 193 -12.40 0.68 -1.71
C TRP A 193 -12.21 -0.85 -1.67
N VAL A 194 -12.94 -1.66 -2.42
CA VAL A 194 -13.03 -3.11 -2.19
C VAL A 194 -11.83 -3.82 -2.82
N PRO A 195 -11.64 -3.80 -4.14
CA PRO A 195 -10.46 -4.39 -4.78
C PRO A 195 -9.13 -3.81 -4.26
N SER A 196 -9.04 -2.49 -4.05
CA SER A 196 -7.82 -1.87 -3.51
C SER A 196 -7.49 -2.36 -2.10
N SER A 197 -8.50 -2.57 -1.24
CA SER A 197 -8.29 -3.12 0.10
C SER A 197 -7.88 -4.59 0.06
N MET A 198 -8.42 -5.37 -0.88
CA MET A 198 -7.99 -6.77 -1.08
C MET A 198 -6.51 -6.86 -1.45
N VAL A 199 -6.03 -6.00 -2.35
CA VAL A 199 -4.60 -5.91 -2.72
C VAL A 199 -3.74 -5.59 -1.50
N MET A 200 -4.18 -4.66 -0.65
CA MET A 200 -3.48 -4.31 0.58
C MET A 200 -3.49 -5.42 1.64
N ILE A 201 -4.61 -6.12 1.80
CA ILE A 201 -4.69 -7.29 2.69
C ILE A 201 -3.71 -8.37 2.23
N ALA A 202 -3.66 -8.66 0.92
CA ALA A 202 -2.69 -9.60 0.36
C ALA A 202 -1.25 -9.16 0.64
N ALA A 203 -0.93 -7.87 0.48
CA ALA A 203 0.39 -7.33 0.80
C ALA A 203 0.77 -7.53 2.28
N ILE A 204 -0.17 -7.24 3.20
CA ILE A 204 0.02 -7.44 4.65
C ILE A 204 0.30 -8.92 4.96
N ILE A 205 -0.49 -9.84 4.39
CA ILE A 205 -0.31 -11.29 4.56
C ILE A 205 1.08 -11.73 4.07
N LEU A 206 1.52 -11.24 2.90
CA LEU A 206 2.84 -11.57 2.36
C LEU A 206 3.98 -11.09 3.26
N VAL A 207 3.87 -9.88 3.82
CA VAL A 207 4.85 -9.33 4.77
C VAL A 207 4.88 -10.15 6.06
N MET A 208 3.71 -10.50 6.61
CA MET A 208 3.61 -11.31 7.82
C MET A 208 4.21 -12.71 7.61
N ASN A 209 3.92 -13.35 6.48
CA ASN A 209 4.47 -14.66 6.13
C ASN A 209 5.99 -14.61 5.95
N GLY A 210 6.48 -13.60 5.21
CA GLY A 210 7.92 -13.40 4.99
C GLY A 210 8.67 -13.15 6.30
N TRP A 211 8.08 -12.37 7.20
CA TRP A 211 8.61 -12.16 8.54
C TRP A 211 8.60 -13.46 9.35
N ASN A 212 7.46 -14.15 9.47
CA ASN A 212 7.38 -15.39 10.24
C ASN A 212 8.45 -16.41 9.80
N ALA A 213 8.64 -16.59 8.49
CA ALA A 213 9.67 -17.46 7.96
C ALA A 213 11.10 -17.00 8.32
N ALA A 214 11.36 -15.70 8.35
CA ALA A 214 12.65 -15.15 8.78
C ALA A 214 12.88 -15.25 10.30
N GLU A 215 11.81 -15.15 11.10
CA GLU A 215 11.85 -15.36 12.54
C GLU A 215 12.21 -16.81 12.86
N VAL A 216 11.55 -17.78 12.20
CA VAL A 216 11.83 -19.22 12.35
C VAL A 216 13.29 -19.53 11.99
N ARG A 217 13.80 -19.07 10.84
CA ARG A 217 15.21 -19.28 10.48
C ARG A 217 16.20 -18.70 11.50
N ARG A 218 15.90 -17.53 12.07
CA ARG A 218 16.74 -16.92 13.13
C ARG A 218 16.62 -17.64 14.47
N TRP A 219 15.46 -18.22 14.74
CA TRP A 219 15.22 -19.04 15.91
C TRP A 219 16.02 -20.33 15.83
N ASP A 220 15.91 -21.05 14.71
CA ASP A 220 16.60 -22.32 14.47
C ASP A 220 18.12 -22.14 14.49
N ALA A 221 18.65 -21.11 13.81
CA ALA A 221 20.09 -20.83 13.83
C ALA A 221 20.63 -20.51 15.23
N ARG A 222 19.87 -19.77 16.06
CA ARG A 222 20.26 -19.52 17.46
C ARG A 222 20.17 -20.76 18.31
N TYR A 223 19.13 -21.56 18.11
CA TYR A 223 18.95 -22.84 18.79
C TYR A 223 20.12 -23.77 18.49
N GLU A 224 20.48 -23.97 17.23
CA GLU A 224 21.63 -24.81 16.83
C GLU A 224 22.94 -24.34 17.50
N LEU A 225 23.21 -23.04 17.52
CA LEU A 225 24.41 -22.47 18.16
C LEU A 225 24.45 -22.68 19.68
N THR A 226 23.30 -22.64 20.33
CA THR A 226 23.21 -22.73 21.80
C THR A 226 22.83 -24.10 22.31
N ARG A 227 22.46 -25.05 21.44
CA ARG A 227 21.96 -26.40 21.79
C ARG A 227 22.88 -27.19 22.71
N ALA A 228 24.19 -26.97 22.61
CA ALA A 228 25.19 -27.62 23.46
C ALA A 228 25.43 -26.92 24.82
N SER A 229 24.84 -25.74 25.03
CA SER A 229 24.92 -24.98 26.27
C SER A 229 23.70 -25.25 27.16
N ASN A 230 23.92 -25.46 28.46
CA ASN A 230 22.85 -25.57 29.46
C ASN A 230 21.94 -24.34 29.51
N SER A 231 22.42 -23.18 29.02
CA SER A 231 21.61 -21.96 28.92
C SER A 231 20.50 -22.04 27.86
N ALA A 232 20.59 -22.94 26.87
CA ALA A 232 19.54 -23.10 25.86
C ALA A 232 18.23 -23.62 26.45
N ALA A 233 18.28 -24.47 27.48
CA ALA A 233 17.10 -24.95 28.18
C ALA A 233 16.30 -23.80 28.86
N LEU A 234 16.96 -22.69 29.19
CA LEU A 234 16.29 -21.49 29.76
C LEU A 234 15.77 -20.54 28.68
N GLU A 235 16.38 -20.55 27.49
CA GLU A 235 16.02 -19.63 26.41
C GLU A 235 14.96 -20.20 25.47
N PHE A 236 14.89 -21.52 25.29
CA PHE A 236 13.97 -22.17 24.37
C PHE A 236 12.94 -23.00 25.15
N PRO A 237 11.64 -22.64 25.13
CA PRO A 237 10.62 -23.40 25.85
C PRO A 237 10.49 -24.81 25.27
N GLU A 238 10.58 -25.83 26.12
CA GLU A 238 10.47 -27.25 25.69
C GLU A 238 9.02 -27.75 25.76
N THR A 239 8.18 -27.05 26.51
CA THR A 239 6.75 -27.38 26.66
C THR A 239 5.84 -26.30 26.10
N ALA A 240 4.62 -26.70 25.71
CA ALA A 240 3.60 -25.77 25.24
C ALA A 240 3.19 -24.74 26.31
N GLU A 241 3.31 -25.10 27.60
CA GLU A 241 3.00 -24.23 28.72
C GLU A 241 4.03 -23.10 28.87
N GLU A 242 5.32 -23.43 28.83
CA GLU A 242 6.39 -22.42 28.85
C GLU A 242 6.32 -21.47 27.65
N LEU A 243 6.02 -21.98 26.46
CA LEU A 243 5.83 -21.14 25.28
C LEU A 243 4.69 -20.14 25.50
N ARG A 244 3.54 -20.63 25.99
CA ARG A 244 2.38 -19.77 26.31
C ARG A 244 2.74 -18.67 27.30
N LEU A 245 3.45 -18.99 28.38
CA LEU A 245 3.90 -18.01 29.38
C LEU A 245 4.84 -16.97 28.76
N LYS A 246 5.79 -17.41 27.92
CA LYS A 246 6.76 -16.53 27.25
C LYS A 246 6.12 -15.57 26.25
N VAL A 247 5.13 -16.05 25.48
CA VAL A 247 4.43 -15.21 24.47
C VAL A 247 3.25 -14.43 25.03
N ALA A 248 2.74 -14.75 26.23
CA ALA A 248 1.52 -14.14 26.78
C ALA A 248 1.59 -12.60 26.85
N LYS A 249 2.68 -12.05 27.39
CA LYS A 249 2.84 -10.59 27.52
C LYS A 249 3.01 -9.91 26.14
N PRO A 250 3.94 -10.33 25.27
CA PRO A 250 4.05 -9.79 23.91
C PRO A 250 2.75 -9.87 23.11
N ASN A 251 2.03 -10.99 23.19
CA ASN A 251 0.80 -11.20 22.43
C ASN A 251 -0.34 -10.32 22.96
N ARG A 252 -0.42 -10.11 24.28
CA ARG A 252 -1.37 -9.16 24.89
C ARG A 252 -1.05 -7.71 24.51
N ASP A 253 0.22 -7.32 24.49
CA ASP A 253 0.65 -5.98 24.11
C ASP A 253 0.43 -5.71 22.61
N MET A 254 0.67 -6.72 21.76
CA MET A 254 0.33 -6.67 20.33
C MET A 254 -1.19 -6.60 20.12
N GLY A 255 -1.97 -7.41 20.84
CA GLY A 255 -3.43 -7.35 20.80
C GLY A 255 -3.98 -5.98 21.22
N ARG A 256 -3.41 -5.36 22.25
CA ARG A 256 -3.75 -3.99 22.69
C ARG A 256 -3.42 -2.94 21.64
N THR A 257 -2.25 -3.02 21.01
CA THR A 257 -1.86 -2.05 19.97
C THR A 257 -2.71 -2.19 18.72
N LEU A 258 -3.06 -3.41 18.30
CA LEU A 258 -4.00 -3.67 17.21
C LEU A 258 -5.41 -3.15 17.52
N ALA A 259 -5.92 -3.44 18.72
CA ALA A 259 -7.24 -2.98 19.15
C ALA A 259 -7.31 -1.44 19.23
N LEU A 260 -6.27 -0.80 19.77
CA LEU A 260 -6.20 0.66 19.89
C LEU A 260 -6.05 1.31 18.50
N GLY A 261 -5.26 0.72 17.60
CA GLY A 261 -5.19 1.13 16.21
C GLY A 261 -6.56 1.05 15.52
N ALA A 262 -7.24 -0.09 15.61
CA ALA A 262 -8.58 -0.27 15.04
C ALA A 262 -9.61 0.72 15.61
N LEU A 263 -9.57 0.97 16.92
CA LEU A 263 -10.45 1.93 17.59
C LEU A 263 -10.19 3.37 17.14
N VAL A 264 -8.92 3.80 17.08
CA VAL A 264 -8.55 5.13 16.57
C VAL A 264 -9.00 5.30 15.12
N MET A 265 -8.81 4.29 14.29
CA MET A 265 -9.25 4.33 12.89
C MET A 265 -10.77 4.43 12.78
N PHE A 266 -11.52 3.65 13.56
CA PHE A 266 -12.98 3.73 13.61
C PHE A 266 -13.46 5.11 14.04
N LEU A 267 -12.84 5.69 15.08
CA LEU A 267 -13.15 7.03 15.56
C LEU A 267 -12.87 8.09 14.50
N ILE A 268 -11.74 8.02 13.78
CA ILE A 268 -11.44 8.96 12.68
C ILE A 268 -12.52 8.90 11.60
N VAL A 269 -12.92 7.69 11.19
CA VAL A 269 -13.98 7.52 10.17
C VAL A 269 -15.30 8.09 10.68
N MET A 270 -15.71 7.75 11.90
CA MET A 270 -16.95 8.25 12.50
C MET A 270 -16.96 9.77 12.65
N ILE A 271 -15.88 10.36 13.17
CA ILE A 271 -15.74 11.82 13.30
C ILE A 271 -15.86 12.46 11.92
N THR A 272 -15.19 11.93 10.91
CA THR A 272 -15.21 12.52 9.57
C THR A 272 -16.59 12.43 8.93
N VAL A 273 -17.30 11.30 9.10
CA VAL A 273 -18.69 11.13 8.65
C VAL A 273 -19.61 12.13 9.36
N VAL A 274 -19.50 12.25 10.68
CA VAL A 274 -20.28 13.22 11.47
C VAL A 274 -19.99 14.64 11.01
N THR A 275 -18.73 15.02 10.84
CA THR A 275 -18.35 16.36 10.37
C THR A 275 -18.95 16.67 9.00
N ILE A 276 -18.96 15.70 8.07
CA ILE A 276 -19.57 15.89 6.75
C ILE A 276 -21.09 16.03 6.85
N VAL A 277 -21.76 15.19 7.64
CA VAL A 277 -23.23 15.21 7.79
C VAL A 277 -23.71 16.51 8.45
N TYR A 278 -22.97 17.06 9.41
CA TYR A 278 -23.36 18.30 10.10
C TYR A 278 -22.88 19.58 9.39
N ALA A 279 -22.02 19.47 8.38
CA ALA A 279 -21.57 20.60 7.56
C ALA A 279 -22.41 20.81 6.29
N LEU A 280 -23.32 19.88 5.97
CA LEU A 280 -24.37 19.97 4.94
C LEU A 280 -25.68 20.43 5.55
#